data_AF-A0A525WCD6-F1
#
_entry.id   AF-A0A525WCD6-F1
#
_cell.length_a   1.000
_cell.length_b   1.000
_cell.length_c   1.000
_cell.angle_alpha   90.00
_cell.angle_beta   90.00
_cell.angle_gamma   90.00
#
_symmetry.space_group_name_H-M   'P 1'
#
loop_
_entity.id
_entity.type
_entity.pdbx_description
1 polymer ?
#
loop_
_entity_poly.entity_id
_entity_poly.type
_entity_poly.pdbx_seq_one_letter_code
_entity_poly.pdbx_strand_id
1 'polypeptide(L)'
;MSPGLANHPYHLGDLPNLLVGEGRKGSLYTITNRVTISDGLTTLFDKDGSAFIIHESEDKYLPDPPTKDAPGGARIACGVIVKE
;
A
#
# COMPACT_ATOMS: atom_id res chain seq x y z
N MET A 1 -5.83 -4.84 -17.75
CA MET A 1 -6.14 -4.33 -16.41
C MET A 1 -5.72 -2.87 -16.39
N SER A 2 -6.64 -1.94 -16.10
CA SER A 2 -6.33 -0.51 -16.11
C SER A 2 -5.61 -0.14 -14.80
N PRO A 3 -4.50 0.61 -14.82
CA PRO A 3 -3.66 0.89 -13.65
C PRO A 3 -4.36 1.62 -12.47
N GLY A 4 -5.63 2.03 -12.62
CA GLY A 4 -6.36 2.83 -11.64
C GLY A 4 -7.43 2.11 -10.81
N LEU A 5 -7.63 0.79 -10.95
CA LEU A 5 -8.75 0.06 -10.32
C LEU A 5 -8.35 -0.90 -9.19
N ALA A 6 -7.08 -0.91 -8.78
CA ALA A 6 -6.56 -1.70 -7.66
C ALA A 6 -6.66 -0.94 -6.33
N ASN A 7 -7.75 -0.20 -6.12
CA ASN A 7 -7.89 0.74 -5.02
C ASN A 7 -9.36 0.77 -4.63
N HIS A 8 -9.65 0.58 -3.35
CA HIS A 8 -10.99 0.80 -2.84
C HIS A 8 -11.07 2.23 -2.31
N PRO A 9 -12.20 2.92 -2.51
CA PRO A 9 -12.19 4.37 -2.58
C PRO A 9 -11.72 4.97 -1.25
N TYR A 10 -10.87 6.00 -1.37
CA TYR A 10 -10.45 6.96 -0.34
C TYR A 10 -9.11 6.75 0.40
N HIS A 11 -8.44 5.60 0.34
CA HIS A 11 -7.15 5.44 1.04
C HIS A 11 -5.96 5.85 0.17
N LEU A 12 -5.32 6.99 0.48
CA LEU A 12 -4.23 7.56 -0.33
C LEU A 12 -3.02 6.62 -0.46
N GLY A 13 -2.78 5.76 0.53
CA GLY A 13 -1.66 4.82 0.61
C GLY A 13 -1.85 3.49 -0.11
N ASP A 14 -3.03 3.21 -0.67
CA ASP A 14 -3.29 1.97 -1.40
C ASP A 14 -2.42 1.86 -2.67
N LEU A 15 -1.74 0.72 -2.80
CA LEU A 15 -0.89 0.37 -3.93
C LEU A 15 -1.30 -1.00 -4.49
N PRO A 16 -0.98 -1.33 -5.75
CA PRO A 16 -1.23 -2.66 -6.29
C PRO A 16 -0.54 -3.77 -5.49
N ASN A 17 -1.15 -4.96 -5.46
CA ASN A 17 -0.59 -6.15 -4.83
C ASN A 17 0.82 -6.48 -5.33
N LEU A 18 1.72 -6.76 -4.38
CA LEU A 18 3.04 -7.33 -4.63
C LEU A 18 2.91 -8.82 -4.96
N LEU A 19 3.38 -9.24 -6.13
CA LEU A 19 3.48 -10.66 -6.48
C LEU A 19 4.84 -11.20 -6.06
N VAL A 20 4.84 -12.29 -5.30
CA VAL A 20 6.04 -12.98 -4.84
C VAL A 20 6.12 -14.33 -5.55
N GLY A 21 7.17 -14.54 -6.35
CA GLY A 21 7.37 -15.80 -7.06
C GLY A 21 7.88 -16.93 -6.15
N GLU A 22 7.98 -18.15 -6.69
CA GLU A 22 8.41 -19.35 -5.96
C GLU A 22 9.78 -19.20 -5.26
N GLY A 23 10.66 -18.37 -5.82
CA GLY A 23 11.95 -18.03 -5.20
C GLY A 23 11.88 -17.12 -3.97
N ARG A 24 10.67 -16.84 -3.45
CA ARG A 24 10.40 -15.95 -2.29
C ARG A 24 10.96 -14.54 -2.47
N LYS A 25 10.95 -14.05 -3.71
CA LYS A 25 11.33 -12.69 -4.07
C LYS A 25 10.20 -12.06 -4.86
N GLY A 26 9.89 -10.81 -4.53
CA GLY A 26 8.93 -9.97 -5.25
C GLY A 26 9.54 -8.59 -5.48
N SER A 27 9.15 -7.95 -6.57
CA SER A 27 9.46 -6.55 -6.84
C SER A 27 8.20 -5.88 -7.37
N LEU A 28 7.87 -4.71 -6.85
CA LEU A 28 6.76 -3.89 -7.29
C LEU A 28 7.32 -2.56 -7.76
N TYR A 29 7.04 -2.22 -9.02
CA TYR A 29 7.20 -0.86 -9.52
C TYR A 29 5.80 -0.28 -9.75
N THR A 30 5.50 0.83 -9.09
CA THR A 30 4.22 1.52 -9.21
C THR A 30 4.43 3.03 -9.12
N ILE A 31 3.50 3.78 -9.67
CA ILE A 31 3.48 5.23 -9.66
C ILE A 31 2.14 5.66 -9.08
N THR A 32 2.17 6.57 -8.10
CA THR A 32 0.97 7.20 -7.53
C THR A 32 1.19 8.70 -7.42
N ASN A 33 0.14 9.48 -7.64
CA ASN A 33 0.11 10.92 -7.44
C ASN A 33 -0.77 11.32 -6.24
N ARG A 34 -1.12 10.35 -5.39
CA ARG A 34 -2.09 10.52 -4.29
C ARG A 34 -1.45 10.98 -2.98
N VAL A 35 -0.13 10.88 -2.89
CA VAL A 35 0.70 11.31 -1.75
C VAL A 35 1.88 12.15 -2.25
N THR A 36 2.46 12.94 -1.37
CA THR A 36 3.62 13.81 -1.67
C THR A 36 4.79 13.53 -0.74
N ILE A 37 5.99 13.84 -1.23
CA ILE A 37 7.22 13.92 -0.40
C ILE A 37 7.55 15.38 -0.02
N SER A 38 6.90 16.34 -0.68
CA SER A 38 6.91 17.74 -0.28
C SER A 38 5.87 17.99 0.81
N ASP A 39 6.10 19.04 1.60
CA ASP A 39 5.15 19.53 2.60
C ASP A 39 3.77 19.80 1.97
N GLY A 40 2.71 19.52 2.72
CA GLY A 40 1.33 19.65 2.26
C GLY A 40 0.39 18.70 2.98
N LEU A 41 -0.91 18.75 2.63
CA LEU A 41 -1.95 17.94 3.27
C LEU A 41 -1.81 16.44 3.03
N THR A 42 -1.11 16.02 1.97
CA THR A 42 -0.93 14.61 1.60
C THR A 42 0.53 14.17 1.70
N THR A 43 1.34 14.88 2.50
CA THR A 43 2.73 14.51 2.72
C THR A 43 2.84 13.18 3.47
N LEU A 44 3.81 12.34 3.12
CA LEU A 44 4.17 11.15 3.89
C LEU A 44 4.97 11.47 5.16
N PHE A 45 5.40 12.73 5.32
CA PHE A 45 6.22 13.21 6.43
C PHE A 45 5.39 14.06 7.41
N ASP A 46 4.20 13.59 7.76
CA ASP A 46 3.38 14.19 8.80
C ASP A 46 3.92 13.87 10.21
N LYS A 47 3.13 14.15 11.25
CA LYS A 47 3.62 14.12 12.64
C LYS A 47 4.02 12.71 13.10
N ASP A 48 3.31 11.69 12.65
CA ASP A 48 3.56 10.28 12.97
C ASP A 48 4.30 9.53 11.86
N GLY A 49 4.41 10.11 10.67
CA GLY A 49 5.18 9.59 9.55
C GLY A 49 4.46 8.44 8.85
N SER A 50 5.14 7.83 7.88
CA SER A 50 4.56 6.79 7.04
C SER A 50 5.46 5.56 6.93
N ALA A 51 4.87 4.42 6.59
CA ALA A 51 5.59 3.18 6.35
C ALA A 51 4.99 2.41 5.18
N PHE A 52 5.82 1.67 4.45
CA PHE A 52 5.36 0.59 3.60
C PHE A 52 5.04 -0.64 4.47
N ILE A 53 3.87 -1.23 4.27
CA ILE A 53 3.44 -2.46 4.94
C ILE A 53 3.22 -3.55 3.89
N ILE A 54 3.75 -4.75 4.16
CA ILE A 54 3.42 -5.95 3.39
C ILE A 54 2.48 -6.80 4.24
N HIS A 55 1.35 -7.17 3.65
CA HIS A 55 0.34 -8.03 4.24
C HIS A 55 0.57 -9.52 3.88
N GLU A 56 0.01 -10.44 4.66
CA GLU A 56 0.16 -11.89 4.45
C GLU A 56 -0.59 -12.41 3.22
N SER A 57 -1.69 -11.75 2.87
CA SER A 57 -2.57 -12.09 1.75
C SER A 57 -2.74 -10.91 0.80
N GLU A 58 -3.28 -11.19 -0.38
CA GLU A 58 -3.61 -10.14 -1.34
C GLU A 58 -4.78 -9.27 -0.88
N ASP A 59 -4.72 -7.98 -1.21
CA ASP A 59 -5.87 -7.10 -1.14
C ASP A 59 -6.88 -7.48 -2.23
N LYS A 60 -8.15 -7.63 -1.84
CA LYS A 60 -9.29 -7.91 -2.72
C LYS A 60 -9.91 -6.65 -3.33
N TYR A 61 -9.41 -5.47 -2.97
CA TYR A 61 -9.83 -4.14 -3.42
C TYR A 61 -11.32 -3.88 -3.18
N LEU A 62 -11.82 -4.27 -2.01
CA LEU A 62 -13.22 -4.09 -1.63
C LEU A 62 -13.40 -2.81 -0.78
N PRO A 63 -14.33 -1.90 -1.14
CA PRO A 63 -14.64 -0.70 -0.34
C PRO A 63 -15.03 -1.01 1.09
N ASP A 64 -15.89 -2.01 1.24
CA ASP A 64 -16.45 -2.45 2.51
C ASP A 64 -16.11 -3.94 2.68
N PRO A 65 -14.89 -4.26 3.14
CA PRO A 65 -14.43 -5.64 3.21
C PRO A 65 -15.25 -6.44 4.23
N PRO A 66 -15.82 -7.60 3.86
CA PRO A 66 -16.66 -8.40 4.75
C PRO A 66 -15.85 -9.14 5.83
N THR A 67 -14.53 -9.23 5.66
CA THR A 67 -13.61 -9.91 6.58
C THR A 67 -12.30 -9.14 6.72
N LYS A 68 -11.57 -9.40 7.81
CA LYS A 68 -10.24 -8.82 8.05
C LYS A 68 -9.16 -9.30 7.06
N ASP A 69 -9.43 -10.40 6.35
CA ASP A 69 -8.48 -10.99 5.40
C ASP A 69 -8.62 -10.37 4.00
N ALA A 70 -9.78 -9.78 3.68
CA ALA A 70 -10.03 -9.14 2.41
C ALA A 70 -9.09 -7.96 2.08
N PRO A 71 -8.65 -7.11 3.04
CA PRO A 71 -7.59 -6.11 2.80
C PRO A 71 -6.17 -6.67 3.00
N GLY A 72 -5.97 -7.99 2.96
CA GLY A 72 -4.66 -8.64 3.03
C GLY A 72 -4.31 -9.32 4.36
N GLY A 73 -5.14 -9.22 5.40
CA GLY A 73 -4.90 -9.93 6.67
C GLY A 73 -3.76 -9.34 7.50
N ALA A 74 -2.98 -10.18 8.18
CA ALA A 74 -1.91 -9.76 9.08
C ALA A 74 -0.79 -8.97 8.37
N ARG A 75 -0.16 -8.04 9.10
CA ARG A 75 1.01 -7.28 8.64
C ARG A 75 2.28 -8.10 8.89
N ILE A 76 3.01 -8.45 7.84
CA ILE A 76 4.17 -9.36 7.92
C ILE A 76 5.51 -8.69 7.67
N ALA A 77 5.52 -7.46 7.13
CA ALA A 77 6.72 -6.64 7.00
C ALA A 77 6.39 -5.15 7.10
N CYS A 78 7.37 -4.36 7.54
CA CYS A 78 7.25 -2.92 7.71
C CYS A 78 8.58 -2.24 7.32
N GLY A 79 8.49 -1.17 6.53
CA GLY A 79 9.61 -0.29 6.21
C GLY A 79 9.20 1.16 6.41
N VAL A 80 9.76 1.82 7.42
CA VAL A 80 9.48 3.24 7.72
C VAL A 80 10.09 4.13 6.65
N ILE A 81 9.33 5.12 6.20
CA ILE A 81 9.78 6.12 5.24
C ILE A 81 10.32 7.30 6.04
N VAL A 82 11.62 7.57 5.91
CA VAL A 82 12.31 8.67 6.59
C VAL A 82 12.87 9.64 5.55
N LYS A 83 12.95 10.91 5.94
CA LYS A 83 13.66 11.93 5.17
C LYS A 83 15.13 11.88 5.57
N GLU A 84 16.02 11.75 4.59
CA GLU A 84 17.48 11.91 4.78
C GLU A 84 17.87 13.39 4.80
#